data_AF-T0ZMR5-F1
#
_entry.id   AF-T0ZMR5-F1
#
_cell.length_a   1.000
_cell.length_b   1.000
_cell.length_c   1.000
_cell.angle_alpha   90.00
_cell.angle_beta   90.00
_cell.angle_gamma   90.00
#
_symmetry.space_group_name_H-M   'P 1'
#
loop_
_entity.id
_entity.type
_entity.pdbx_description
1 polymer ?
#
loop_
_entity_poly.entity_id
_entity_poly.type
_entity_poly.pdbx_seq_one_letter_code
_entity_poly.pdbx_strand_id
1 'polypeptide(L)'
;VGGGGGAGVATGAYAITVDNQSSASIAGGNGANCDNACRNGIQAGTGGNGLVSEDDLTLTNAGTLQGGNGGNGLFVTDAGGVGGDGAQLTAATSASNSGSLLGGNGGSGGSGAVGSQYNGGNGGAGGAGLWLLNTTFTNDGTITGGNGGAGGAAGSGHSAGANGAGGEGVIGTGGSTVIDSGTISGGMSGGGSPVQADAVLFSGGGNTLELQAGAVIHGNVVSTSGTTAGGDTLALGGSTSPGSSFNLGDVVATLPGTYTGTQYVGFANFLKEGSSTWTLTGTGNAGQNWM
;
A
#
# COMPACT_ATOMS: atom_id res chain seq x y z
N VAL A 1 -20.50 -15.05 4.45
CA VAL A 1 -19.18 -14.51 4.09
C VAL A 1 -18.17 -15.64 4.25
N GLY A 2 -17.19 -15.73 3.37
CA GLY A 2 -16.06 -16.65 3.58
C GLY A 2 -15.36 -16.30 4.90
N GLY A 3 -14.79 -17.29 5.58
CA GLY A 3 -13.99 -17.04 6.79
C GLY A 3 -12.76 -16.19 6.46
N GLY A 4 -12.51 -15.15 7.25
CA GLY A 4 -11.31 -14.32 7.10
C GLY A 4 -10.04 -15.04 7.55
N GLY A 5 -8.91 -14.62 7.01
CA GLY A 5 -7.59 -15.03 7.47
C GLY A 5 -7.22 -14.38 8.80
N GLY A 6 -6.55 -15.12 9.68
CA GLY A 6 -5.97 -14.58 10.91
C GLY A 6 -4.70 -13.77 10.64
N ALA A 7 -4.33 -12.85 11.53
CA ALA A 7 -3.05 -12.17 11.44
C ALA A 7 -1.89 -13.15 11.68
N GLY A 8 -0.74 -12.93 11.02
CA GLY A 8 0.47 -13.71 11.28
C GLY A 8 1.01 -13.46 12.68
N VAL A 9 1.11 -12.18 13.05
CA VAL A 9 1.41 -11.72 14.41
C VAL A 9 0.47 -10.57 14.75
N ALA A 10 -0.08 -10.58 15.97
CA ALA A 10 -0.83 -9.47 16.53
C ALA A 10 -0.24 -9.11 17.90
N THR A 11 0.11 -7.85 18.08
CA THR A 11 0.70 -7.31 19.32
C THR A 11 -0.29 -6.36 19.99
N GLY A 12 -0.40 -6.45 21.32
CA GLY A 12 -1.23 -5.55 22.14
C GLY A 12 -0.41 -4.45 22.82
N ALA A 13 -0.99 -3.80 23.83
CA ALA A 13 -0.46 -2.61 24.52
C ALA A 13 0.79 -2.80 25.41
N TYR A 14 1.66 -3.77 25.10
CA TYR A 14 2.92 -3.97 25.80
C TYR A 14 4.08 -3.78 24.84
N ALA A 15 5.21 -3.32 25.38
CA ALA A 15 6.46 -3.24 24.63
C ALA A 15 6.83 -4.63 24.08
N ILE A 16 6.74 -4.78 22.75
CA ILE A 16 7.04 -6.02 22.04
C ILE A 16 8.12 -5.73 21.00
N THR A 17 9.08 -6.66 20.88
CA THR A 17 10.09 -6.63 19.83
C THR A 17 9.80 -7.73 18.83
N VAL A 18 9.68 -7.37 17.55
CA VAL A 18 9.61 -8.30 16.43
C VAL A 18 10.88 -8.12 15.60
N ASP A 19 11.70 -9.16 15.55
CA ASP A 19 12.92 -9.24 14.75
C ASP A 19 12.75 -10.34 13.69
N ASN A 20 12.34 -9.93 12.49
CA ASN A 20 12.12 -10.83 11.36
C ASN A 20 13.38 -10.89 10.50
N GLN A 21 14.20 -11.90 10.74
CA GLN A 21 15.51 -12.08 10.12
C GLN A 21 15.44 -12.40 8.61
N SER A 22 16.54 -12.25 7.87
CA SER A 22 16.57 -12.25 6.38
C SER A 22 16.01 -13.49 5.67
N SER A 23 15.94 -14.63 6.35
CA SER A 23 15.32 -15.86 5.82
C SER A 23 13.98 -16.21 6.47
N ALA A 24 13.48 -15.36 7.37
CA ALA A 24 12.23 -15.56 8.08
C ALA A 24 11.06 -14.94 7.31
N SER A 25 9.88 -15.53 7.50
CA SER A 25 8.64 -15.06 6.91
C SER A 25 7.55 -15.02 7.98
N ILE A 26 6.88 -13.87 8.06
CA ILE A 26 5.66 -13.68 8.82
C ILE A 26 4.56 -13.41 7.80
N ALA A 27 3.50 -14.22 7.82
CA ALA A 27 2.42 -14.12 6.86
C ALA A 27 1.05 -14.17 7.53
N GLY A 28 0.14 -13.32 7.07
CA GLY A 28 -1.27 -13.43 7.39
C GLY A 28 -1.91 -14.66 6.73
N GLY A 29 -2.95 -15.20 7.37
CA GLY A 29 -3.74 -16.28 6.81
C GLY A 29 -4.49 -15.83 5.54
N ASN A 30 -4.66 -16.73 4.59
CA ASN A 30 -5.49 -16.46 3.42
C ASN A 30 -6.97 -16.48 3.81
N GLY A 31 -7.78 -15.68 3.13
CA GLY A 31 -9.23 -15.74 3.21
C GLY A 31 -9.78 -17.00 2.56
N ALA A 32 -10.89 -17.51 3.10
CA ALA A 32 -11.56 -18.68 2.54
C ALA A 32 -12.24 -18.34 1.21
N ASN A 33 -12.10 -19.23 0.22
CA ASN A 33 -12.89 -19.16 -1.00
C ASN A 33 -14.39 -19.29 -0.67
N CYS A 34 -15.23 -18.66 -1.50
CA CYS A 34 -16.67 -18.85 -1.42
C CYS A 34 -17.05 -20.20 -2.01
N ASP A 35 -17.29 -21.23 -1.19
CA ASP A 35 -17.87 -22.50 -1.67
C ASP A 35 -19.41 -22.44 -1.71
N ASN A 36 -20.07 -23.58 -1.96
CA ASN A 36 -21.53 -23.72 -2.08
C ASN A 36 -22.35 -23.16 -0.88
N ALA A 37 -21.70 -22.92 0.25
CA ALA A 37 -22.25 -22.31 1.46
C ALA A 37 -22.43 -20.78 1.37
N CYS A 38 -21.85 -20.10 0.36
CA CYS A 38 -21.86 -18.64 0.22
C CYS A 38 -22.81 -18.09 -0.87
N ARG A 39 -23.82 -18.87 -1.31
CA ARG A 39 -24.73 -18.42 -2.39
C ARG A 39 -25.51 -17.14 -2.02
N ASN A 40 -25.74 -16.30 -3.03
CA ASN A 40 -26.47 -15.01 -3.03
C ASN A 40 -25.65 -13.73 -2.71
N GLY A 41 -24.59 -13.46 -3.48
CA GLY A 41 -23.96 -12.12 -3.52
C GLY A 41 -23.08 -11.82 -2.31
N ILE A 42 -22.40 -12.82 -1.79
CA ILE A 42 -21.58 -12.74 -0.59
C ILE A 42 -20.09 -12.68 -0.98
N GLN A 43 -19.32 -11.86 -0.27
CA GLN A 43 -17.87 -11.74 -0.45
C GLN A 43 -17.11 -12.96 0.10
N ALA A 44 -16.11 -13.42 -0.64
CA ALA A 44 -15.12 -14.37 -0.16
C ALA A 44 -14.31 -13.79 1.01
N GLY A 45 -13.67 -14.67 1.78
CA GLY A 45 -12.96 -14.26 3.00
C GLY A 45 -11.84 -13.27 2.69
N THR A 46 -11.63 -12.30 3.56
CA THR A 46 -10.47 -11.40 3.47
C THR A 46 -9.19 -12.12 3.88
N GLY A 47 -8.05 -11.72 3.33
CA GLY A 47 -6.76 -12.08 3.89
C GLY A 47 -6.53 -11.42 5.24
N GLY A 48 -5.76 -12.09 6.11
CA GLY A 48 -5.30 -11.51 7.37
C GLY A 48 -4.03 -10.68 7.17
N ASN A 49 -3.74 -9.75 8.06
CA ASN A 49 -2.52 -8.96 7.98
C ASN A 49 -1.28 -9.80 8.34
N GLY A 50 -0.11 -9.46 7.81
CA GLY A 50 1.15 -10.10 8.23
C GLY A 50 1.45 -9.80 9.69
N LEU A 51 1.53 -8.51 10.02
CA LEU A 51 1.74 -8.00 11.37
C LEU A 51 0.72 -6.91 11.70
N VAL A 52 0.13 -6.97 12.90
CA VAL A 52 -0.72 -5.91 13.45
C VAL A 52 -0.14 -5.48 14.80
N SER A 53 0.03 -4.17 14.97
CA SER A 53 0.43 -3.58 16.25
C SER A 53 -0.46 -2.44 16.66
N GLU A 54 -0.93 -2.50 17.90
CA GLU A 54 -1.77 -1.47 18.51
C GLU A 54 -0.94 -0.36 19.21
N ASP A 55 0.18 -0.69 19.87
CA ASP A 55 1.11 0.30 20.50
C ASP A 55 2.49 -0.34 20.81
N ASP A 56 3.51 0.49 21.08
CA ASP A 56 4.81 0.13 21.70
C ASP A 56 5.60 -1.01 21.02
N LEU A 57 5.48 -1.14 19.70
CA LEU A 57 6.28 -2.09 18.92
C LEU A 57 7.68 -1.55 18.59
N THR A 58 8.68 -2.41 18.74
CA THR A 58 9.98 -2.29 18.05
C THR A 58 10.07 -3.33 16.95
N LEU A 59 10.10 -2.90 15.68
CA LEU A 59 10.18 -3.77 14.51
C LEU A 59 11.52 -3.64 13.79
N THR A 60 12.16 -4.78 13.56
CA THR A 60 13.25 -4.92 12.57
C THR A 60 12.85 -6.00 11.57
N ASN A 61 12.64 -5.62 10.31
CA ASN A 61 12.35 -6.57 9.24
C ASN A 61 13.51 -6.65 8.24
N ALA A 62 14.23 -7.75 8.24
CA ALA A 62 15.15 -8.14 7.18
C ALA A 62 14.58 -9.24 6.27
N GLY A 63 13.56 -9.97 6.74
CA GLY A 63 12.88 -11.06 6.02
C GLY A 63 11.66 -10.59 5.23
N THR A 64 10.69 -11.50 5.07
CA THR A 64 9.41 -11.19 4.40
C THR A 64 8.28 -11.05 5.41
N LEU A 65 7.56 -9.93 5.36
CA LEU A 65 6.31 -9.70 6.06
C LEU A 65 5.21 -9.54 5.01
N GLN A 66 4.21 -10.41 5.03
CA GLN A 66 3.20 -10.47 3.98
C GLN A 66 1.78 -10.58 4.51
N GLY A 67 0.87 -9.78 3.96
CA GLY A 67 -0.56 -9.97 4.13
C GLY A 67 -1.06 -11.22 3.41
N GLY A 68 -2.03 -11.91 3.99
CA GLY A 68 -2.69 -13.05 3.38
C GLY A 68 -3.49 -12.62 2.16
N ASN A 69 -3.67 -13.51 1.19
CA ASN A 69 -4.49 -13.23 0.02
C ASN A 69 -5.98 -13.32 0.37
N GLY A 70 -6.80 -12.54 -0.33
CA GLY A 70 -8.25 -12.69 -0.31
C GLY A 70 -8.70 -14.00 -0.95
N GLY A 71 -9.81 -14.56 -0.47
CA GLY A 71 -10.43 -15.75 -1.05
C GLY A 71 -11.06 -15.46 -2.40
N ASN A 72 -11.19 -16.47 -3.26
CA ASN A 72 -11.84 -16.33 -4.56
C ASN A 72 -13.37 -16.50 -4.44
N GLY A 73 -14.12 -15.74 -5.22
CA GLY A 73 -15.52 -16.03 -5.53
C GLY A 73 -15.63 -17.25 -6.44
N LEU A 74 -16.55 -18.17 -6.15
CA LEU A 74 -16.74 -19.38 -6.97
C LEU A 74 -17.94 -19.24 -7.92
N PHE A 75 -19.05 -18.66 -7.46
CA PHE A 75 -20.28 -18.56 -8.25
C PHE A 75 -20.52 -17.16 -8.80
N VAL A 76 -21.42 -17.07 -9.78
CA VAL A 76 -21.92 -15.83 -10.37
C VAL A 76 -22.24 -14.80 -9.30
N THR A 77 -21.80 -13.55 -9.53
CA THR A 77 -21.94 -12.39 -8.63
C THR A 77 -21.12 -12.40 -7.33
N ASP A 78 -20.47 -13.51 -6.96
CA ASP A 78 -19.66 -13.57 -5.74
C ASP A 78 -18.37 -12.75 -5.91
N ALA A 79 -18.18 -11.76 -5.06
CA ALA A 79 -16.97 -10.94 -5.07
C ALA A 79 -15.78 -11.69 -4.45
N GLY A 80 -14.60 -11.46 -5.00
CA GLY A 80 -13.35 -11.84 -4.37
C GLY A 80 -13.12 -11.11 -3.05
N GLY A 81 -12.41 -11.77 -2.15
CA GLY A 81 -12.00 -11.20 -0.86
C GLY A 81 -10.87 -10.19 -1.05
N VAL A 82 -10.79 -9.22 -0.15
CA VAL A 82 -9.67 -8.25 -0.11
C VAL A 82 -8.42 -8.94 0.46
N GLY A 83 -7.24 -8.60 -0.05
CA GLY A 83 -5.98 -9.03 0.55
C GLY A 83 -5.68 -8.31 1.88
N GLY A 84 -4.96 -8.96 2.79
CA GLY A 84 -4.52 -8.34 4.04
C GLY A 84 -3.31 -7.42 3.82
N ASP A 85 -3.03 -6.54 4.76
CA ASP A 85 -1.85 -5.67 4.70
C ASP A 85 -0.57 -6.43 5.10
N GLY A 86 0.58 -6.02 4.58
CA GLY A 86 1.88 -6.55 5.00
C GLY A 86 2.13 -6.30 6.49
N ALA A 87 2.03 -5.03 6.90
CA ALA A 87 2.04 -4.62 8.30
C ALA A 87 1.12 -3.43 8.56
N GLN A 88 0.42 -3.45 9.69
CA GLN A 88 -0.33 -2.31 10.24
C GLN A 88 0.30 -1.90 11.56
N LEU A 89 0.87 -0.70 11.61
CA LEU A 89 1.60 -0.20 12.77
C LEU A 89 0.95 1.08 13.30
N THR A 90 0.45 1.01 14.52
CA THR A 90 0.00 2.17 15.28
C THR A 90 1.01 2.44 16.40
N ALA A 91 1.45 3.70 16.50
CA ALA A 91 2.33 4.20 17.56
C ALA A 91 3.54 3.30 17.88
N ALA A 92 4.17 2.73 16.85
CA ALA A 92 5.37 1.93 17.06
C ALA A 92 6.53 2.82 17.54
N THR A 93 7.26 2.35 18.56
CA THR A 93 8.40 3.07 19.12
C THR A 93 9.54 3.21 18.12
N SER A 94 9.80 2.15 17.34
CA SER A 94 10.72 2.17 16.20
C SER A 94 10.38 1.06 15.21
N ALA A 95 10.46 1.34 13.91
CA ALA A 95 10.18 0.35 12.89
C ALA A 95 11.11 0.52 11.67
N SER A 96 11.69 -0.58 11.21
CA SER A 96 12.59 -0.59 10.05
C SER A 96 12.38 -1.80 9.16
N ASN A 97 12.65 -1.61 7.86
CA ASN A 97 12.60 -2.65 6.84
C ASN A 97 13.78 -2.57 5.87
N SER A 98 14.64 -3.60 5.94
CA SER A 98 15.68 -3.96 4.96
C SER A 98 15.32 -5.17 4.09
N GLY A 99 14.21 -5.83 4.43
CA GLY A 99 13.66 -6.97 3.71
C GLY A 99 12.53 -6.59 2.76
N SER A 100 11.42 -7.32 2.85
CA SER A 100 10.23 -7.10 2.04
C SER A 100 8.97 -7.00 2.88
N LEU A 101 8.19 -5.94 2.66
CA LEU A 101 6.81 -5.78 3.12
C LEU A 101 5.86 -5.90 1.92
N LEU A 102 4.95 -6.86 1.98
CA LEU A 102 4.06 -7.20 0.86
C LEU A 102 2.60 -7.16 1.31
N GLY A 103 1.77 -6.38 0.62
CA GLY A 103 0.34 -6.54 0.69
C GLY A 103 -0.10 -7.88 0.12
N GLY A 104 -1.16 -8.44 0.68
CA GLY A 104 -1.82 -9.63 0.14
C GLY A 104 -2.59 -9.30 -1.13
N ASN A 105 -2.65 -10.24 -2.08
CA ASN A 105 -3.43 -10.02 -3.30
C ASN A 105 -4.93 -10.15 -3.01
N GLY A 106 -5.74 -9.40 -3.76
CA GLY A 106 -7.18 -9.60 -3.80
C GLY A 106 -7.55 -10.90 -4.49
N GLY A 107 -8.63 -11.53 -4.03
CA GLY A 107 -9.20 -12.72 -4.63
C GLY A 107 -9.93 -12.41 -5.94
N SER A 108 -9.99 -13.40 -6.84
CA SER A 108 -10.75 -13.26 -8.09
C SER A 108 -12.26 -13.29 -7.84
N GLY A 109 -13.02 -12.56 -8.64
CA GLY A 109 -14.48 -12.64 -8.64
C GLY A 109 -14.99 -13.92 -9.31
N GLY A 110 -16.16 -14.39 -8.88
CA GLY A 110 -16.78 -15.61 -9.42
C GLY A 110 -17.25 -15.44 -10.86
N SER A 111 -17.02 -16.47 -11.69
CA SER A 111 -17.35 -16.43 -13.12
C SER A 111 -18.74 -16.99 -13.43
N GLY A 112 -19.41 -16.36 -14.40
CA GLY A 112 -20.57 -16.88 -15.12
C GLY A 112 -20.34 -18.26 -15.70
N ALA A 113 -21.19 -19.23 -15.39
CA ALA A 113 -21.27 -20.43 -16.23
C ALA A 113 -21.73 -20.01 -17.64
N VAL A 114 -21.08 -20.53 -18.69
CA VAL A 114 -21.47 -20.26 -20.08
C VAL A 114 -22.96 -20.55 -20.28
N GLY A 115 -23.71 -19.55 -20.77
CA GLY A 115 -25.17 -19.63 -20.97
C GLY A 115 -26.06 -19.20 -19.78
N SER A 116 -25.47 -18.74 -18.67
CA SER A 116 -26.24 -18.18 -17.54
C SER A 116 -26.55 -16.68 -17.72
N GLN A 117 -27.66 -16.21 -17.13
CA GLN A 117 -28.13 -14.81 -17.22
C GLN A 117 -27.63 -13.95 -16.05
N TYR A 118 -26.34 -14.02 -15.72
CA TYR A 118 -25.79 -13.32 -14.56
C TYR A 118 -24.50 -12.56 -14.88
N ASN A 119 -24.28 -11.47 -14.14
CA ASN A 119 -23.04 -10.72 -14.15
C ASN A 119 -21.91 -11.51 -13.47
N GLY A 120 -20.67 -11.22 -13.85
CA GLY A 120 -19.49 -11.70 -13.13
C GLY A 120 -19.34 -11.03 -11.76
N GLY A 121 -18.75 -11.73 -10.80
CA GLY A 121 -18.40 -11.15 -9.50
C GLY A 121 -17.20 -10.23 -9.60
N ASN A 122 -17.13 -9.19 -8.76
CA ASN A 122 -15.98 -8.27 -8.76
C ASN A 122 -14.74 -8.93 -8.17
N GLY A 123 -13.55 -8.57 -8.65
CA GLY A 123 -12.29 -8.91 -8.00
C GLY A 123 -12.13 -8.14 -6.69
N GLY A 124 -11.49 -8.76 -5.70
CA GLY A 124 -11.13 -8.09 -4.45
C GLY A 124 -9.95 -7.15 -4.63
N ALA A 125 -9.84 -6.11 -3.80
CA ALA A 125 -8.68 -5.24 -3.79
C ALA A 125 -7.45 -5.95 -3.18
N GLY A 126 -6.24 -5.54 -3.58
CA GLY A 126 -5.03 -5.90 -2.86
C GLY A 126 -4.91 -5.13 -1.53
N GLY A 127 -4.22 -5.71 -0.55
CA GLY A 127 -3.88 -5.03 0.70
C GLY A 127 -2.69 -4.10 0.55
N ALA A 128 -2.50 -3.17 1.49
CA ALA A 128 -1.36 -2.28 1.48
C ALA A 128 -0.06 -3.02 1.84
N GLY A 129 1.09 -2.53 1.35
CA GLY A 129 2.39 -3.02 1.82
C GLY A 129 2.60 -2.69 3.30
N LEU A 130 2.31 -1.44 3.65
CA LEU A 130 2.47 -0.90 5.00
C LEU A 130 1.37 0.13 5.30
N TRP A 131 0.73 0.03 6.47
CA TRP A 131 -0.19 1.03 7.00
C TRP A 131 0.35 1.61 8.30
N LEU A 132 0.33 2.92 8.44
CA LEU A 132 0.92 3.67 9.55
C LEU A 132 -0.06 4.67 10.18
N LEU A 133 0.06 4.77 11.50
CA LEU A 133 -0.48 5.86 12.31
C LEU A 133 0.51 6.21 13.42
N ASN A 134 0.83 7.50 13.56
CA ASN A 134 1.74 8.03 14.59
C ASN A 134 3.08 7.27 14.71
N THR A 135 3.65 6.84 13.58
CA THR A 135 4.84 5.98 13.56
C THR A 135 5.95 6.59 12.71
N THR A 136 7.20 6.48 13.19
CA THR A 136 8.38 6.70 12.34
C THR A 136 8.89 5.37 11.80
N PHE A 137 8.99 5.26 10.48
CA PHE A 137 9.35 4.04 9.77
C PHE A 137 10.52 4.30 8.82
N THR A 138 11.56 3.46 8.89
CA THR A 138 12.71 3.52 7.95
C THR A 138 12.66 2.37 6.96
N ASN A 139 12.75 2.66 5.67
CA ASN A 139 12.83 1.69 4.60
C ASN A 139 14.16 1.78 3.86
N ASP A 140 14.95 0.72 3.87
CA ASP A 140 16.10 0.48 2.99
C ASP A 140 15.94 -0.81 2.15
N GLY A 141 14.81 -1.51 2.32
CA GLY A 141 14.38 -2.66 1.54
C GLY A 141 13.25 -2.33 0.56
N THR A 142 12.29 -3.25 0.46
CA THR A 142 11.14 -3.14 -0.46
C THR A 142 9.81 -3.09 0.28
N ILE A 143 8.91 -2.21 -0.16
CA ILE A 143 7.51 -2.17 0.24
C ILE A 143 6.65 -2.23 -1.02
N THR A 144 5.71 -3.16 -1.09
CA THR A 144 4.85 -3.34 -2.26
C THR A 144 3.42 -3.64 -1.86
N GLY A 145 2.47 -2.86 -2.37
CA GLY A 145 1.05 -3.16 -2.25
C GLY A 145 0.67 -4.44 -3.00
N GLY A 146 -0.36 -5.13 -2.52
CA GLY A 146 -0.87 -6.35 -3.14
C GLY A 146 -1.59 -6.06 -4.47
N ASN A 147 -1.60 -7.01 -5.39
CA ASN A 147 -2.36 -6.84 -6.62
C ASN A 147 -3.85 -7.03 -6.39
N GLY A 148 -4.67 -6.32 -7.16
CA GLY A 148 -6.11 -6.55 -7.21
C GLY A 148 -6.45 -7.87 -7.92
N GLY A 149 -7.53 -8.51 -7.48
CA GLY A 149 -8.08 -9.70 -8.11
C GLY A 149 -8.75 -9.39 -9.46
N ALA A 150 -8.77 -10.37 -10.36
CA ALA A 150 -9.50 -10.23 -11.62
C ALA A 150 -11.02 -10.24 -11.39
N GLY A 151 -11.75 -9.42 -12.15
CA GLY A 151 -13.19 -9.52 -12.23
C GLY A 151 -13.61 -10.83 -12.91
N GLY A 152 -14.68 -11.45 -12.41
CA GLY A 152 -15.23 -12.68 -12.98
C GLY A 152 -15.84 -12.44 -14.36
N ALA A 153 -15.79 -13.47 -15.21
CA ALA A 153 -16.39 -13.40 -16.55
C ALA A 153 -17.93 -13.34 -16.46
N ALA A 154 -18.55 -12.64 -17.42
CA ALA A 154 -20.00 -12.55 -17.52
C ALA A 154 -20.62 -13.75 -18.26
N GLY A 155 -21.89 -14.02 -17.98
CA GLY A 155 -22.72 -14.81 -18.89
C GLY A 155 -23.10 -14.04 -20.16
N SER A 156 -23.69 -14.74 -21.14
CA SER A 156 -24.11 -14.12 -22.41
C SER A 156 -25.10 -12.97 -22.17
N GLY A 157 -24.82 -11.79 -22.74
CA GLY A 157 -25.66 -10.60 -22.61
C GLY A 157 -25.54 -9.85 -21.28
N HIS A 158 -24.52 -10.17 -20.46
CA HIS A 158 -24.29 -9.59 -19.13
C HIS A 158 -22.91 -8.95 -19.00
N SER A 159 -22.69 -8.21 -17.91
CA SER A 159 -21.44 -7.48 -17.66
C SER A 159 -20.44 -8.32 -16.86
N ALA A 160 -19.16 -8.20 -17.20
CA ALA A 160 -18.08 -8.79 -16.40
C ALA A 160 -17.97 -8.05 -15.07
N GLY A 161 -17.43 -8.73 -14.06
CA GLY A 161 -17.11 -8.07 -12.79
C GLY A 161 -16.03 -7.00 -12.98
N ALA A 162 -16.06 -5.97 -12.14
CA ALA A 162 -14.97 -5.02 -12.07
C ALA A 162 -13.70 -5.71 -11.55
N ASN A 163 -12.54 -5.30 -12.06
CA ASN A 163 -11.26 -5.72 -11.49
C ASN A 163 -11.05 -5.04 -10.14
N GLY A 164 -10.41 -5.75 -9.22
CA GLY A 164 -9.94 -5.17 -7.97
C GLY A 164 -8.84 -4.14 -8.22
N ALA A 165 -8.80 -3.10 -7.40
CA ALA A 165 -7.67 -2.18 -7.35
C ALA A 165 -6.43 -2.87 -6.76
N GLY A 166 -5.24 -2.45 -7.17
CA GLY A 166 -4.02 -2.76 -6.41
C GLY A 166 -4.05 -2.01 -5.08
N GLY A 167 -3.44 -2.59 -4.05
CA GLY A 167 -3.23 -1.90 -2.78
C GLY A 167 -2.09 -0.90 -2.87
N GLU A 168 -2.10 0.10 -2.01
CA GLU A 168 -1.05 1.10 -1.94
C GLU A 168 0.25 0.51 -1.38
N GLY A 169 1.40 1.08 -1.75
CA GLY A 169 2.67 0.69 -1.11
C GLY A 169 2.66 1.02 0.38
N VAL A 170 2.45 2.30 0.68
CA VAL A 170 2.35 2.84 2.04
C VAL A 170 1.07 3.68 2.19
N ILE A 171 0.36 3.47 3.29
CA ILE A 171 -0.73 4.34 3.74
C ILE A 171 -0.33 4.99 5.06
N GLY A 172 -0.41 6.32 5.15
CA GLY A 172 -0.22 7.08 6.38
C GLY A 172 -1.49 7.86 6.71
N THR A 173 -2.03 7.67 7.91
CA THR A 173 -3.34 8.25 8.30
C THR A 173 -3.24 9.35 9.35
N GLY A 174 -2.03 9.79 9.67
CA GLY A 174 -1.76 10.90 10.57
C GLY A 174 -0.43 10.74 11.30
N GLY A 175 0.30 11.85 11.45
CA GLY A 175 1.47 11.95 12.33
C GLY A 175 2.60 10.95 12.05
N SER A 176 2.66 10.36 10.86
CA SER A 176 3.62 9.30 10.53
C SER A 176 4.77 9.82 9.67
N THR A 177 5.99 9.36 9.92
CA THR A 177 7.17 9.70 9.12
C THR A 177 7.71 8.46 8.43
N VAL A 178 7.83 8.50 7.10
CA VAL A 178 8.41 7.44 6.28
C VAL A 178 9.73 7.95 5.72
N ILE A 179 10.83 7.33 6.16
CA ILE A 179 12.18 7.63 5.70
C ILE A 179 12.58 6.56 4.71
N ASP A 180 12.68 6.90 3.43
CA ASP A 180 12.89 5.94 2.35
C ASP A 180 14.25 6.12 1.69
N SER A 181 15.02 5.04 1.65
CA SER A 181 16.23 4.86 0.85
C SER A 181 16.16 3.60 -0.03
N GLY A 182 15.02 2.89 0.02
CA GLY A 182 14.77 1.64 -0.67
C GLY A 182 13.76 1.81 -1.81
N THR A 183 12.85 0.85 -1.97
CA THR A 183 11.80 0.90 -3.00
C THR A 183 10.41 0.83 -2.39
N ILE A 184 9.52 1.73 -2.83
CA ILE A 184 8.09 1.72 -2.50
C ILE A 184 7.28 1.64 -3.79
N SER A 185 6.41 0.64 -3.88
CA SER A 185 5.55 0.40 -5.06
C SER A 185 4.10 0.19 -4.66
N GLY A 186 3.17 0.76 -5.40
CA GLY A 186 1.78 0.30 -5.34
C GLY A 186 1.67 -1.14 -5.89
N GLY A 187 0.52 -1.77 -5.68
CA GLY A 187 0.11 -2.97 -6.38
C GLY A 187 -0.52 -2.64 -7.73
N MET A 188 -0.66 -3.65 -8.59
CA MET A 188 -1.35 -3.53 -9.87
C MET A 188 -2.85 -3.86 -9.72
N SER A 189 -3.72 -3.16 -10.43
CA SER A 189 -5.13 -3.60 -10.56
C SER A 189 -5.21 -4.95 -11.27
N GLY A 190 -6.30 -5.68 -11.04
CA GLY A 190 -6.57 -6.92 -11.77
C GLY A 190 -6.81 -6.70 -13.28
N GLY A 191 -6.74 -7.78 -14.06
CA GLY A 191 -7.15 -7.82 -15.47
C GLY A 191 -6.01 -7.68 -16.50
N GLY A 192 -6.37 -7.53 -17.78
CA GLY A 192 -5.43 -7.55 -18.92
C GLY A 192 -4.71 -6.22 -19.23
N SER A 193 -5.11 -5.12 -18.59
CA SER A 193 -4.47 -3.81 -18.70
C SER A 193 -4.34 -3.20 -17.29
N PRO A 194 -3.39 -3.68 -16.47
CA PRO A 194 -3.28 -3.29 -15.07
C PRO A 194 -2.93 -1.82 -14.92
N VAL A 195 -3.58 -1.15 -13.95
CA VAL A 195 -3.25 0.20 -13.50
C VAL A 195 -2.49 0.09 -12.19
N GLN A 196 -1.35 0.76 -12.11
CA GLN A 196 -0.51 0.86 -10.92
C GLN A 196 -1.21 1.72 -9.86
N ALA A 197 -1.41 1.19 -8.66
CA ALA A 197 -1.88 1.94 -7.50
C ALA A 197 -0.83 2.94 -7.02
N ASP A 198 -1.24 3.85 -6.14
CA ASP A 198 -0.33 4.82 -5.55
C ASP A 198 0.74 4.11 -4.72
N ALA A 199 1.97 4.61 -4.80
CA ALA A 199 3.06 4.11 -3.98
C ALA A 199 2.91 4.57 -2.53
N VAL A 200 2.45 5.81 -2.34
CA VAL A 200 2.22 6.39 -1.01
C VAL A 200 0.90 7.17 -1.04
N LEU A 201 0.04 6.91 -0.05
CA LEU A 201 -1.19 7.66 0.19
C LEU A 201 -1.23 8.18 1.63
N PHE A 202 -1.16 9.50 1.77
CA PHE A 202 -1.29 10.18 3.05
C PHE A 202 -2.63 10.89 3.22
N SER A 203 -3.13 10.84 4.46
CA SER A 203 -4.35 11.48 4.93
C SER A 203 -4.22 11.82 6.41
N GLY A 204 -5.16 12.59 6.96
CA GLY A 204 -5.19 12.93 8.38
C GLY A 204 -4.16 14.00 8.83
N GLY A 205 -3.17 14.32 8.00
CA GLY A 205 -2.21 15.40 8.21
C GLY A 205 -1.03 15.05 9.12
N GLY A 206 0.01 15.90 9.06
CA GLY A 206 1.22 15.74 9.87
C GLY A 206 2.07 14.53 9.47
N ASN A 207 1.83 13.94 8.30
CA ASN A 207 2.69 12.88 7.78
C ASN A 207 3.90 13.48 7.04
N THR A 208 5.01 12.75 7.00
CA THR A 208 6.22 13.13 6.26
C THR A 208 6.69 11.96 5.41
N LEU A 209 6.97 12.21 4.13
CA LEU A 209 7.77 11.31 3.29
C LEU A 209 9.13 11.96 3.09
N GLU A 210 10.16 11.39 3.71
CA GLU A 210 11.56 11.78 3.50
C GLU A 210 12.19 10.85 2.46
N LEU A 211 12.58 11.41 1.32
CA LEU A 211 13.36 10.70 0.31
C LEU A 211 14.85 10.84 0.62
N GLN A 212 15.57 9.73 0.65
CA GLN A 212 17.03 9.68 0.76
C GLN A 212 17.66 9.14 -0.53
N ALA A 213 19.00 9.20 -0.61
CA ALA A 213 19.72 8.64 -1.75
C ALA A 213 19.44 7.13 -1.86
N GLY A 214 19.01 6.68 -3.04
CA GLY A 214 18.61 5.28 -3.29
C GLY A 214 17.11 5.06 -3.39
N ALA A 215 16.29 6.00 -2.91
CA ALA A 215 14.83 5.90 -2.96
C ALA A 215 14.30 5.73 -4.40
N VAL A 216 13.44 4.74 -4.59
CA VAL A 216 12.74 4.44 -5.86
C VAL A 216 11.25 4.32 -5.60
N ILE A 217 10.45 5.08 -6.35
CA ILE A 217 9.00 5.08 -6.23
C ILE A 217 8.36 4.54 -7.51
N HIS A 218 7.42 3.61 -7.37
CA HIS A 218 6.61 3.07 -8.46
C HIS A 218 5.11 3.25 -8.18
N GLY A 219 4.54 4.32 -8.72
CA GLY A 219 3.19 4.81 -8.41
C GLY A 219 3.24 6.30 -8.07
N ASN A 220 2.07 6.92 -7.83
CA ASN A 220 2.04 8.31 -7.36
C ASN A 220 2.30 8.39 -5.86
N VAL A 221 2.65 9.59 -5.41
CA VAL A 221 2.73 9.97 -4.00
C VAL A 221 1.68 11.03 -3.75
N VAL A 222 0.65 10.67 -3.00
CA VAL A 222 -0.57 11.46 -2.86
C VAL A 222 -0.78 11.85 -1.40
N SER A 223 -0.89 13.14 -1.13
CA SER A 223 -1.45 13.67 0.11
C SER A 223 -2.86 14.19 -0.14
N THR A 224 -3.80 13.74 0.68
CA THR A 224 -5.19 14.22 0.70
C THR A 224 -5.49 15.10 1.91
N SER A 225 -4.49 15.36 2.76
CA SER A 225 -4.66 16.00 4.06
C SER A 225 -5.01 17.49 3.98
N GLY A 226 -4.68 18.15 2.86
CA GLY A 226 -4.81 19.59 2.73
C GLY A 226 -4.02 20.31 3.83
N THR A 227 -4.71 21.09 4.66
CA THR A 227 -4.11 21.81 5.80
C THR A 227 -4.37 21.15 7.17
N THR A 228 -5.03 19.98 7.19
CA THR A 228 -5.30 19.23 8.43
C THR A 228 -4.00 18.95 9.16
N ALA A 229 -3.93 19.24 10.46
CA ALA A 229 -2.71 19.11 11.28
C ALA A 229 -1.45 19.78 10.71
N GLY A 230 -1.60 20.85 9.92
CA GLY A 230 -0.49 21.52 9.23
C GLY A 230 -0.18 20.97 7.83
N GLY A 231 -0.93 19.97 7.38
CA GLY A 231 -0.74 19.26 6.13
C GLY A 231 0.40 18.24 6.20
N ASP A 232 0.66 17.57 5.08
CA ASP A 232 1.75 16.61 4.96
C ASP A 232 3.00 17.26 4.35
N THR A 233 4.16 16.66 4.62
CA THR A 233 5.48 17.14 4.24
C THR A 233 6.16 16.20 3.25
N LEU A 234 6.70 16.74 2.16
CA LEU A 234 7.67 16.06 1.31
C LEU A 234 9.08 16.57 1.65
N ALA A 235 9.94 15.71 2.17
CA ALA A 235 11.30 16.05 2.57
C ALA A 235 12.35 15.41 1.66
N LEU A 236 13.41 16.15 1.37
CA LEU A 236 14.63 15.64 0.73
C LEU A 236 15.71 15.53 1.80
N GLY A 237 16.16 14.31 2.05
CA GLY A 237 16.79 13.94 3.30
C GLY A 237 18.16 13.27 3.20
N GLY A 238 18.55 12.60 4.28
CA GLY A 238 19.75 11.76 4.37
C GLY A 238 21.07 12.49 4.57
N SER A 239 22.15 11.72 4.68
CA SER A 239 23.51 12.20 4.98
C SER A 239 24.55 11.94 3.86
N THR A 240 24.24 11.09 2.88
CA THR A 240 25.10 10.79 1.72
C THR A 240 25.23 12.00 0.79
N SER A 241 26.46 12.35 0.37
CA SER A 241 26.75 13.52 -0.48
C SER A 241 27.62 13.18 -1.72
N PRO A 242 27.19 13.53 -2.96
CA PRO A 242 25.87 14.09 -3.26
C PRO A 242 24.78 13.09 -2.84
N GLY A 243 23.60 13.63 -2.51
CA GLY A 243 22.41 12.83 -2.34
C GLY A 243 21.92 12.35 -3.71
N SER A 244 20.63 12.55 -3.99
CA SER A 244 20.08 12.30 -5.33
C SER A 244 19.66 13.60 -6.02
N SER A 245 19.16 13.49 -7.24
CA SER A 245 18.47 14.56 -7.94
C SER A 245 16.97 14.46 -7.73
N PHE A 246 16.29 15.59 -7.60
CA PHE A 246 14.84 15.66 -7.56
C PHE A 246 14.33 16.64 -8.61
N ASN A 247 13.41 16.19 -9.47
CA ASN A 247 12.82 17.02 -10.50
C ASN A 247 11.59 17.74 -9.94
N LEU A 248 11.66 19.06 -9.82
CA LEU A 248 10.58 19.88 -9.28
C LEU A 248 9.30 19.83 -10.13
N GLY A 249 9.42 19.48 -11.41
CA GLY A 249 8.28 19.28 -12.30
C GLY A 249 7.43 18.05 -11.97
N ASP A 250 7.94 17.12 -11.15
CA ASP A 250 7.20 15.93 -10.70
C ASP A 250 6.22 16.27 -9.56
N VAL A 251 6.37 17.44 -8.94
CA VAL A 251 5.41 17.95 -7.95
C VAL A 251 4.32 18.74 -8.68
N VAL A 252 3.11 18.19 -8.68
CA VAL A 252 1.97 18.69 -9.44
C VAL A 252 0.83 19.17 -8.55
N ALA A 253 0.06 20.13 -9.05
CA ALA A 253 -1.13 20.63 -8.35
C ALA A 253 -2.30 19.64 -8.38
N THR A 254 -2.40 18.84 -9.45
CA THR A 254 -3.44 17.84 -9.68
C THR A 254 -2.83 16.66 -10.42
N LEU A 255 -3.23 15.43 -10.08
CA LEU A 255 -2.78 14.25 -10.81
C LEU A 255 -3.22 14.33 -12.28
N PRO A 256 -2.30 14.08 -13.23
CA PRO A 256 -2.66 14.03 -14.64
C PRO A 256 -3.49 12.77 -14.94
N GLY A 257 -4.38 12.84 -15.93
CA GLY A 257 -5.15 11.67 -16.39
C GLY A 257 -4.33 10.62 -17.15
N THR A 258 -3.04 10.87 -17.41
CA THR A 258 -2.11 9.94 -18.03
C THR A 258 -0.75 10.10 -17.35
N TYR A 259 -0.20 9.00 -16.83
CA TYR A 259 1.00 9.00 -16.02
C TYR A 259 2.25 8.76 -16.86
N THR A 260 3.29 9.56 -16.64
CA THR A 260 4.67 9.24 -17.04
C THR A 260 5.57 9.44 -15.83
N GLY A 261 6.06 8.35 -15.23
CA GLY A 261 6.84 8.40 -14.00
C GLY A 261 6.01 8.68 -12.74
N THR A 262 6.69 8.95 -11.63
CA THR A 262 6.08 9.28 -10.33
C THR A 262 5.68 10.74 -10.28
N GLN A 263 4.51 11.02 -9.69
CA GLN A 263 4.02 12.37 -9.44
C GLN A 263 3.74 12.56 -7.95
N TYR A 264 4.03 13.74 -7.43
CA TYR A 264 3.84 14.14 -6.03
C TYR A 264 2.76 15.22 -5.95
N VAL A 265 1.71 15.01 -5.17
CA VAL A 265 0.55 15.92 -5.13
C VAL A 265 0.04 16.14 -3.71
N GLY A 266 -0.47 17.34 -3.45
CA GLY A 266 -1.24 17.65 -2.23
C GLY A 266 -0.42 17.88 -0.95
N PHE A 267 0.90 17.97 -1.04
CA PHE A 267 1.77 18.32 0.07
C PHE A 267 1.68 19.81 0.41
N ALA A 268 1.61 20.13 1.70
CA ALA A 268 1.55 21.50 2.20
C ALA A 268 2.95 22.06 2.49
N ASN A 269 3.91 21.18 2.79
CA ASN A 269 5.24 21.54 3.22
C ASN A 269 6.31 20.83 2.39
N PHE A 270 7.43 21.52 2.15
CA PHE A 270 8.60 21.01 1.43
C PHE A 270 9.84 21.33 2.26
N LEU A 271 10.64 20.31 2.60
CA LEU A 271 11.76 20.47 3.54
C LEU A 271 13.06 19.88 3.00
N LYS A 272 14.18 20.50 3.36
CA LYS A 272 15.52 19.90 3.23
C LYS A 272 15.98 19.43 4.60
N GLU A 273 16.09 18.13 4.77
CA GLU A 273 16.57 17.52 6.02
C GLU A 273 17.92 16.83 5.85
N GLY A 274 18.66 16.68 6.94
CA GLY A 274 19.97 16.03 6.95
C GLY A 274 21.08 16.81 6.23
N SER A 275 22.27 16.21 6.21
CA SER A 275 23.51 16.84 5.71
C SER A 275 23.80 16.57 4.23
N SER A 276 22.97 15.79 3.54
CA SER A 276 23.11 15.52 2.10
C SER A 276 23.00 16.80 1.26
N THR A 277 23.61 16.80 0.08
CA THR A 277 23.35 17.84 -0.95
C THR A 277 22.45 17.27 -2.04
N TRP A 278 21.26 17.85 -2.23
CA TRP A 278 20.32 17.46 -3.28
C TRP A 278 20.43 18.37 -4.49
N THR A 279 20.39 17.78 -5.69
CA THR A 279 20.34 18.55 -6.95
C THR A 279 18.90 18.71 -7.38
N LEU A 280 18.37 19.93 -7.32
CA LEU A 280 17.04 20.23 -7.84
C LEU A 280 17.12 20.51 -9.35
N THR A 281 16.28 19.83 -10.12
CA THR A 281 16.18 20.00 -11.58
C THR A 281 14.77 20.40 -12.00
N GLY A 282 14.59 20.75 -13.27
CA GLY A 282 13.29 21.11 -13.83
C GLY A 282 12.77 22.47 -13.35
N THR A 283 11.46 22.68 -13.48
CA THR A 283 10.80 23.94 -13.13
C THR A 283 9.82 23.69 -11.98
N GLY A 284 10.09 24.32 -10.83
CA GLY A 284 9.19 24.31 -9.69
C GLY A 284 8.14 25.42 -9.72
N ASN A 285 7.35 25.49 -8.66
CA ASN A 285 6.44 26.61 -8.41
C ASN A 285 6.91 27.42 -7.18
N ALA A 286 6.56 28.70 -7.11
CA ALA A 286 6.98 29.58 -6.00
C ALA A 286 6.42 29.16 -4.62
N GLY A 287 5.41 28.27 -4.58
CA GLY A 287 4.87 27.69 -3.34
C GLY A 287 5.70 26.53 -2.79
N GLN A 288 6.65 25.99 -3.56
CA GLN A 288 7.59 24.97 -3.11
C GLN A 288 8.78 25.64 -2.39
N ASN A 289 8.53 26.16 -1.19
CA ASN A 289 9.59 26.74 -0.38
C ASN A 289 10.37 25.64 0.34
N TRP A 290 11.42 25.13 -0.30
CA TRP A 290 12.35 24.17 0.27
C TRP A 290 13.22 24.86 1.33
N MET A 291 12.78 24.81 2.59
CA MET A 291 13.53 25.33 3.74
C MET A 291 14.27 24.22 4.49
#